data_AF-A0A8H6C0Q4-F1
#
_entry.id   AF-A0A8H6C0Q4-F1
#
_cell.length_a   1.000
_cell.length_b   1.000
_cell.length_c   1.000
_cell.angle_alpha   90.00
_cell.angle_beta   90.00
_cell.angle_gamma   90.00
#
_symmetry.space_group_name_H-M   'P 1'
#
loop_
_entity.id
_entity.type
_entity.pdbx_description
1 polymer ?
#
loop_
_entity_poly.entity_id
_entity_poly.type
_entity_poly.pdbx_seq_one_letter_code
_entity_poly.pdbx_strand_id
1 'polypeptide(L)'
;MSTTTTRSGTKSKPVKRNSYLSNLRHLTNKDVTKAAYTLLEAFAEDDLAKMLVCHIEDKAERQLCELTLYEAYIRQHIAKGIVIGQGETETGFETVSIWSHPKSEEEGLDSYTNLMEAGYGKVWNVYGEEGRKKVFYGMLPLLHDSCERIINSDSRFKNKNVYTLVYVGSSKQGKGKGNLRKLFEYMFETYIDNDENSIAYLESSSPANIPIYNRFGFHVTEDIVLGEKCEGAIRGRDYAVMNVMIRGTKGHDWTKDENTFNSKGKL
;
A
#
# COMPACT_ATOMS: atom_id res chain seq x y z
N MET A 1 13.05 -54.45 -37.18
CA MET A 1 13.48 -53.03 -37.24
C MET A 1 12.64 -52.27 -36.21
N SER A 2 13.22 -51.92 -35.07
CA SER A 2 12.58 -51.07 -34.05
C SER A 2 13.35 -49.76 -33.97
N THR A 3 12.69 -48.67 -34.31
CA THR A 3 13.25 -47.32 -34.28
C THR A 3 12.85 -46.65 -32.96
N THR A 4 13.76 -46.64 -31.99
CA THR A 4 13.60 -45.91 -30.74
C THR A 4 13.95 -44.44 -30.99
N THR A 5 12.95 -43.56 -30.91
CA THR A 5 13.14 -42.10 -30.99
C THR A 5 13.31 -41.54 -29.57
N THR A 6 14.53 -41.13 -29.23
CA THR A 6 14.84 -40.50 -27.94
C THR A 6 14.55 -39.00 -28.03
N ARG A 7 13.54 -38.53 -27.30
CA ARG A 7 13.15 -37.11 -27.21
C ARG A 7 14.12 -36.39 -26.27
N SER A 8 14.91 -35.44 -26.78
CA SER A 8 15.78 -34.60 -25.97
C SER A 8 14.96 -33.55 -25.22
N GLY A 9 14.81 -33.73 -23.91
CA GLY A 9 14.24 -32.71 -23.03
C GLY A 9 15.22 -31.56 -22.84
N THR A 10 14.86 -30.37 -23.31
CA THR A 10 15.52 -29.11 -22.99
C THR A 10 15.36 -28.85 -21.49
N LYS A 11 16.44 -29.06 -20.72
CA LYS A 11 16.52 -28.63 -19.32
C LYS A 11 16.43 -27.11 -19.25
N SER A 12 15.31 -26.60 -18.76
CA SER A 12 15.18 -25.19 -18.37
C SER A 12 16.26 -24.86 -17.34
N LYS A 13 17.10 -23.88 -17.63
CA LYS A 13 18.10 -23.39 -16.66
C LYS A 13 17.37 -22.87 -15.41
N PRO A 14 17.82 -23.23 -14.20
CA PRO A 14 17.24 -22.69 -12.98
C PRO A 14 17.50 -21.18 -12.94
N VAL A 15 16.44 -20.40 -12.83
CA VAL A 15 16.52 -18.96 -12.56
C VAL A 15 17.27 -18.80 -11.24
N LYS A 16 18.46 -18.19 -11.27
CA LYS A 16 19.23 -17.90 -10.05
C LYS A 16 18.38 -16.96 -9.19
N ARG A 17 17.81 -17.44 -8.09
CA ARG A 17 17.23 -16.58 -7.04
C ARG A 17 18.32 -15.62 -6.59
N ASN A 18 18.07 -14.32 -6.78
CA ASN A 18 18.98 -13.27 -6.35
C ASN A 18 19.14 -13.35 -4.83
N SER A 19 20.34 -13.69 -4.34
CA SER A 19 20.61 -13.89 -2.91
C SER A 19 20.35 -12.61 -2.08
N TYR A 20 20.34 -11.45 -2.74
CA TYR A 20 19.99 -10.15 -2.15
C TYR A 20 18.55 -10.07 -1.62
N LEU A 21 17.64 -10.90 -2.15
CA LEU A 21 16.22 -10.96 -1.78
C LEU A 21 15.89 -12.13 -0.83
N SER A 22 16.90 -12.84 -0.29
CA SER A 22 16.70 -14.10 0.45
C SER A 22 15.80 -14.00 1.68
N ASN A 23 15.65 -12.81 2.26
CA ASN A 23 14.90 -12.58 3.49
C ASN A 23 13.51 -11.98 3.26
N LEU A 24 13.13 -11.86 1.98
CA LEU A 24 11.90 -11.26 1.52
C LEU A 24 10.92 -12.36 1.14
N ARG A 25 9.70 -12.32 1.68
CA ARG A 25 8.69 -13.35 1.40
C ARG A 25 7.27 -12.80 1.44
N HIS A 26 6.40 -13.48 0.73
CA HIS A 26 4.96 -13.31 0.91
C HIS A 26 4.56 -13.71 2.32
N LEU A 27 3.69 -12.89 2.90
CA LEU A 27 3.10 -13.16 4.20
C LEU A 27 1.84 -14.01 4.05
N THR A 28 1.56 -14.77 5.10
CA THR A 28 0.38 -15.62 5.23
C THR A 28 -0.38 -15.23 6.49
N ASN A 29 -1.57 -15.81 6.71
CA ASN A 29 -2.35 -15.51 7.92
C ASN A 29 -1.61 -15.80 9.24
N LYS A 30 -0.55 -16.62 9.21
CA LYS A 30 0.33 -16.86 10.38
C LYS A 30 1.18 -15.65 10.77
N ASP A 31 1.39 -14.72 9.84
CA ASP A 31 2.28 -13.58 9.97
C ASP A 31 1.56 -12.29 10.36
N VAL A 32 0.22 -12.29 10.33
CA VAL A 32 -0.65 -11.11 10.49
C VAL A 32 -0.29 -10.31 11.74
N THR A 33 -0.19 -10.96 12.89
CA THR A 33 0.08 -10.28 14.16
C THR A 33 1.47 -9.63 14.16
N LYS A 34 2.51 -10.34 13.71
CA LYS A 34 3.88 -9.79 13.60
C LYS A 34 3.94 -8.59 12.64
N ALA A 35 3.26 -8.69 11.51
CA ALA A 35 3.19 -7.63 10.52
C ALA A 35 2.43 -6.40 11.05
N ALA A 36 1.31 -6.60 11.75
CA ALA A 36 0.53 -5.52 12.36
C ALA A 36 1.34 -4.77 13.44
N TYR A 37 2.10 -5.48 14.28
CA TYR A 37 3.00 -4.83 15.25
C TYR A 37 4.09 -4.01 14.56
N THR A 38 4.61 -4.47 13.41
CA THR A 38 5.58 -3.72 12.63
C THR A 38 4.99 -2.42 12.10
N LEU A 39 3.74 -2.44 11.63
CA LEU A 39 3.02 -1.24 11.19
C LEU A 39 2.71 -0.32 12.38
N LEU A 40 2.25 -0.85 13.51
CA LEU A 40 2.02 -0.06 14.72
C LEU A 40 3.27 0.73 15.14
N GLU A 41 4.44 0.10 15.11
CA GLU A 41 5.70 0.79 15.42
C GLU A 41 6.06 1.84 14.35
N ALA A 42 5.88 1.51 13.07
CA ALA A 42 6.25 2.38 11.95
C ALA A 42 5.39 3.65 11.88
N PHE A 43 4.10 3.54 12.22
CA PHE A 43 3.10 4.61 12.13
C PHE A 43 2.82 5.28 13.48
N ALA A 44 3.57 4.98 14.55
CA ALA A 44 3.34 5.54 15.89
C ALA A 44 3.29 7.08 15.94
N GLU A 45 4.03 7.74 15.04
CA GLU A 45 4.07 9.20 14.96
C GLU A 45 3.28 9.79 13.77
N ASP A 46 2.59 8.94 13.00
CA ASP A 46 1.89 9.33 11.79
C ASP A 46 0.60 10.11 12.08
N ASP A 47 0.37 11.20 11.35
CA ASP A 47 -0.78 12.07 11.58
C ASP A 47 -2.11 11.41 11.25
N LEU A 48 -2.18 10.64 10.16
CA LEU A 48 -3.41 9.95 9.79
C LEU A 48 -3.73 8.90 10.86
N ALA A 49 -2.75 8.05 11.22
CA ALA A 49 -2.94 7.03 12.26
C ALA A 49 -3.42 7.65 13.59
N LYS A 50 -2.77 8.75 14.04
CA LYS A 50 -3.18 9.48 15.24
C LYS A 50 -4.60 10.03 15.13
N MET A 51 -4.96 10.63 13.99
CA MET A 51 -6.28 11.23 13.79
C MET A 51 -7.40 10.21 13.93
N LEU A 52 -7.21 8.97 13.43
CA LEU A 52 -8.22 7.92 13.46
C LEU A 52 -8.60 7.47 14.87
N VAL A 53 -7.72 7.68 15.86
CA VAL A 53 -7.90 7.22 17.25
C VAL A 53 -7.75 8.34 18.29
N CYS A 54 -7.67 9.61 17.88
CA CYS A 54 -7.40 10.74 18.78
C CYS A 54 -8.52 10.99 19.82
N HIS A 55 -9.71 10.43 19.61
CA HIS A 55 -10.85 10.51 20.53
C HIS A 55 -10.81 9.50 21.67
N ILE A 56 -9.87 8.55 21.62
CA ILE A 56 -9.70 7.52 22.64
C ILE A 56 -8.58 7.95 23.58
N GLU A 57 -8.90 8.15 24.86
CA GLU A 57 -7.92 8.59 25.86
C GLU A 57 -6.95 7.47 26.25
N ASP A 58 -7.47 6.27 26.50
CA ASP A 58 -6.68 5.13 26.93
C ASP A 58 -5.71 4.67 25.83
N LYS A 59 -4.45 4.49 26.23
CA LYS A 59 -3.40 4.12 25.28
C LYS A 59 -3.54 2.68 24.79
N ALA A 60 -3.95 1.75 25.65
CA ALA A 60 -4.08 0.36 25.26
C ALA A 60 -5.27 0.16 24.31
N GLU A 61 -6.36 0.89 24.52
CA GLU A 61 -7.53 0.91 23.64
C GLU A 61 -7.20 1.52 22.26
N ARG A 62 -6.41 2.60 22.21
CA ARG A 62 -5.89 3.13 20.94
C ARG A 62 -5.09 2.09 20.17
N GLN A 63 -4.12 1.46 20.84
CA GLN A 63 -3.28 0.43 20.23
C GLN A 63 -4.10 -0.77 19.76
N LEU A 64 -5.14 -1.16 20.50
CA LEU A 64 -6.07 -2.22 20.10
C LEU A 64 -6.82 -1.83 18.81
N CYS A 65 -7.29 -0.60 18.70
CA CYS A 65 -7.94 -0.09 17.50
C CYS A 65 -6.99 -0.12 16.29
N GLU A 66 -5.79 0.45 16.44
CA GLU A 66 -4.79 0.49 15.37
C GLU A 66 -4.40 -0.93 14.92
N LEU A 67 -4.05 -1.81 15.86
CA LEU A 67 -3.70 -3.20 15.55
C LEU A 67 -4.84 -3.92 14.83
N THR A 68 -6.08 -3.76 15.30
CA THR A 68 -7.23 -4.43 14.67
C THR A 68 -7.42 -3.97 13.22
N LEU A 69 -7.20 -2.68 12.94
CA LEU A 69 -7.26 -2.15 11.58
C LEU A 69 -6.10 -2.66 10.71
N TYR A 70 -4.86 -2.62 11.20
CA TYR A 70 -3.71 -3.15 10.47
C TYR A 70 -3.86 -4.64 10.17
N GLU A 71 -4.28 -5.44 11.15
CA GLU A 71 -4.53 -6.86 10.94
C GLU A 71 -5.62 -7.10 9.89
N ALA A 72 -6.67 -6.28 9.87
CA ALA A 72 -7.73 -6.37 8.86
C ALA A 72 -7.19 -6.09 7.45
N TYR A 73 -6.45 -4.99 7.26
CA TYR A 73 -5.78 -4.70 5.98
C TYR A 73 -4.85 -5.83 5.54
N ILE A 74 -4.05 -6.39 6.46
CA ILE A 74 -3.12 -7.48 6.15
C ILE A 74 -3.89 -8.72 5.69
N ARG A 75 -4.93 -9.16 6.41
CA ARG A 75 -5.73 -10.34 6.00
C ARG A 75 -6.43 -10.11 4.67
N GLN A 76 -7.03 -8.93 4.49
CA GLN A 76 -7.70 -8.52 3.27
C GLN A 76 -6.78 -8.66 2.04
N HIS A 77 -5.54 -8.19 2.17
CA HIS A 77 -4.56 -8.20 1.08
C HIS A 77 -3.74 -9.50 0.99
N ILE A 78 -3.68 -10.33 2.04
CA ILE A 78 -3.22 -11.71 1.89
C ILE A 78 -4.19 -12.50 1.00
N ALA A 79 -5.49 -12.24 1.12
CA ALA A 79 -6.51 -12.95 0.35
C ALA A 79 -6.58 -12.48 -1.11
N LYS A 80 -6.47 -11.16 -1.34
CA LYS A 80 -6.81 -10.51 -2.63
C LYS A 80 -5.79 -9.48 -3.11
N GLY A 81 -4.60 -9.49 -2.54
CA GLY A 81 -3.55 -8.51 -2.80
C GLY A 81 -2.16 -9.13 -2.71
N ILE A 82 -1.17 -8.32 -2.37
CA ILE A 82 0.22 -8.74 -2.20
C ILE A 82 0.74 -8.18 -0.87
N VAL A 83 1.07 -9.07 0.07
CA VAL A 83 1.69 -8.69 1.34
C VAL A 83 3.06 -9.30 1.45
N ILE A 84 4.06 -8.47 1.76
CA ILE A 84 5.47 -8.86 1.79
C ILE A 84 6.08 -8.44 3.12
N GLY A 85 6.81 -9.35 3.74
CA GLY A 85 7.69 -9.05 4.87
C GLY A 85 9.15 -9.25 4.49
N GLN A 86 10.00 -8.41 5.08
CA GLN A 86 11.45 -8.45 4.95
C GLN A 86 12.09 -8.46 6.33
N GLY A 87 13.03 -9.39 6.54
CA GLY A 87 13.78 -9.48 7.80
C GLY A 87 12.88 -9.81 8.99
N GLU A 88 12.31 -11.01 9.00
CA GLU A 88 11.50 -11.48 10.14
C GLU A 88 12.31 -11.46 11.45
N THR A 89 11.67 -11.00 12.52
CA THR A 89 12.21 -10.99 13.89
C THR A 89 11.30 -11.83 14.81
N GLU A 90 11.67 -11.90 16.09
CA GLU A 90 10.85 -12.59 17.09
C GLU A 90 9.45 -11.95 17.21
N THR A 91 9.39 -10.62 17.21
CA THR A 91 8.17 -9.85 17.48
C THR A 91 7.52 -9.23 16.25
N GLY A 92 8.18 -9.29 15.08
CA GLY A 92 7.72 -8.56 13.90
C GLY A 92 8.54 -8.85 12.65
N PHE A 93 8.66 -7.82 11.81
CA PHE A 93 9.52 -7.76 10.65
C PHE A 93 10.33 -6.45 10.68
N GLU A 94 11.45 -6.42 9.96
CA GLU A 94 12.18 -5.18 9.76
C GLU A 94 11.41 -4.23 8.83
N THR A 95 10.70 -4.75 7.84
CA THR A 95 9.83 -3.98 6.94
C THR A 95 8.68 -4.82 6.42
N VAL A 96 7.49 -4.24 6.33
CA VAL A 96 6.28 -4.84 5.74
C VAL A 96 5.74 -3.91 4.67
N SER A 97 5.24 -4.46 3.57
CA SER A 97 4.41 -3.73 2.63
C SER A 97 3.12 -4.47 2.31
N ILE A 98 2.07 -3.71 2.04
CA ILE A 98 0.76 -4.17 1.60
C ILE A 98 0.46 -3.48 0.28
N TRP A 99 0.11 -4.26 -0.74
CA TRP A 99 -0.23 -3.76 -2.06
C TRP A 99 -1.56 -4.35 -2.54
N SER A 100 -2.33 -3.56 -3.25
CA SER A 100 -3.36 -4.03 -4.17
C SER A 100 -2.76 -4.17 -5.57
N HIS A 101 -3.20 -5.15 -6.34
CA HIS A 101 -2.84 -5.34 -7.74
C HIS A 101 -4.03 -4.99 -8.64
N PRO A 102 -3.84 -4.87 -9.97
CA PRO A 102 -4.87 -4.36 -10.89
C PRO A 102 -6.19 -5.17 -10.95
N LYS A 103 -6.19 -6.38 -10.39
CA LYS A 103 -7.36 -7.27 -10.34
C LYS A 103 -7.94 -7.42 -8.94
N SER A 104 -7.34 -6.80 -7.93
CA SER A 104 -7.75 -6.98 -6.53
C SER A 104 -9.23 -6.68 -6.34
N GLU A 105 -9.73 -5.58 -6.92
CA GLU A 105 -11.14 -5.19 -6.83
C GLU A 105 -12.07 -6.21 -7.53
N GLU A 106 -11.76 -6.58 -8.78
CA GLU A 106 -12.49 -7.60 -9.54
C GLU A 106 -12.54 -8.96 -8.81
N GLU A 107 -11.46 -9.30 -8.09
CA GLU A 107 -11.35 -10.51 -7.28
C GLU A 107 -12.06 -10.42 -5.92
N GLY A 108 -12.62 -9.25 -5.61
CA GLY A 108 -13.45 -8.98 -4.43
C GLY A 108 -12.68 -8.47 -3.21
N LEU A 109 -11.62 -7.69 -3.39
CA LEU A 109 -10.85 -7.05 -2.30
C LEU A 109 -11.77 -6.33 -1.30
N ASP A 110 -12.73 -5.56 -1.80
CA ASP A 110 -13.68 -4.78 -0.98
C ASP A 110 -15.08 -5.43 -0.93
N SER A 111 -15.19 -6.69 -1.37
CA SER A 111 -16.44 -7.44 -1.23
C SER A 111 -16.78 -7.63 0.25
N TYR A 112 -18.08 -7.60 0.56
CA TYR A 112 -18.57 -7.79 1.94
C TYR A 112 -17.99 -9.06 2.59
N THR A 113 -17.94 -10.17 1.85
CA THR A 113 -17.37 -11.43 2.33
C THR A 113 -15.92 -11.26 2.74
N ASN A 114 -15.07 -10.67 1.89
CA ASN A 114 -13.65 -10.49 2.19
C ASN A 114 -13.44 -9.53 3.37
N LEU A 115 -14.22 -8.43 3.45
CA LEU A 115 -14.15 -7.50 4.57
C LEU A 115 -14.53 -8.18 5.90
N MET A 116 -15.55 -9.03 5.91
CA MET A 116 -15.95 -9.75 7.12
C MET A 116 -14.90 -10.79 7.52
N GLU A 117 -14.38 -11.58 6.58
CA GLU A 117 -13.33 -12.57 6.83
C GLU A 117 -11.99 -11.93 7.28
N ALA A 118 -11.67 -10.74 6.76
CA ALA A 118 -10.50 -9.97 7.17
C ALA A 118 -10.62 -9.42 8.61
N GLY A 119 -11.84 -9.30 9.14
CA GLY A 119 -12.10 -8.88 10.51
C GLY A 119 -12.56 -7.42 10.64
N TYR A 120 -13.07 -6.78 9.58
CA TYR A 120 -13.62 -5.42 9.67
C TYR A 120 -14.83 -5.30 10.62
N GLY A 121 -15.55 -6.40 10.90
CA GLY A 121 -16.55 -6.42 11.97
C GLY A 121 -15.95 -6.19 13.37
N LYS A 122 -14.73 -6.68 13.62
CA LYS A 122 -14.00 -6.39 14.86
C LYS A 122 -13.53 -4.94 14.89
N VAL A 123 -13.01 -4.42 13.76
CA VAL A 123 -12.66 -3.00 13.61
C VAL A 123 -13.86 -2.12 13.96
N TRP A 124 -15.02 -2.41 13.36
CA TRP A 124 -16.26 -1.72 13.65
C TRP A 124 -16.57 -1.71 15.15
N ASN A 125 -16.49 -2.87 15.80
CA ASN A 125 -16.84 -2.98 17.22
C ASN A 125 -15.91 -2.15 18.13
N VAL A 126 -14.59 -2.21 17.94
CA VAL A 126 -13.62 -1.58 18.86
C VAL A 126 -13.47 -0.07 18.68
N TYR A 127 -13.76 0.49 17.49
CA TYR A 127 -13.52 1.92 17.21
C TYR A 127 -14.55 2.89 17.83
N GLY A 128 -15.68 2.39 18.32
CA GLY A 128 -16.79 3.23 18.79
C GLY A 128 -17.42 4.07 17.67
N GLU A 129 -18.38 4.93 18.00
CA GLU A 129 -19.12 5.70 16.99
C GLU A 129 -18.22 6.69 16.22
N GLU A 130 -17.39 7.46 16.92
CA GLU A 130 -16.53 8.46 16.29
C GLU A 130 -15.44 7.82 15.43
N GLY A 131 -14.80 6.75 15.93
CA GLY A 131 -13.80 6.03 15.15
C GLY A 131 -14.39 5.36 13.91
N ARG A 132 -15.63 4.85 13.98
CA ARG A 132 -16.34 4.33 12.79
C ARG A 132 -16.55 5.42 11.75
N LYS A 133 -16.92 6.63 12.16
CA LYS A 133 -17.07 7.78 11.25
C LYS A 133 -15.75 8.11 10.57
N LYS A 134 -14.65 8.17 11.33
CA LYS A 134 -13.32 8.46 10.78
C LYS A 134 -12.83 7.39 9.81
N VAL A 135 -13.02 6.11 10.11
CA VAL A 135 -12.53 5.00 9.28
C VAL A 135 -13.47 4.69 8.12
N PHE A 136 -14.71 4.27 8.41
CA PHE A 136 -15.61 3.69 7.40
C PHE A 136 -16.36 4.72 6.56
N TYR A 137 -16.62 5.90 7.12
CA TYR A 137 -17.31 6.98 6.40
C TYR A 137 -16.38 8.13 5.99
N GLY A 138 -15.12 8.08 6.41
CA GLY A 138 -14.10 9.09 6.13
C GLY A 138 -12.96 8.52 5.30
N MET A 139 -12.01 7.88 5.96
CA MET A 139 -10.76 7.42 5.35
C MET A 139 -10.98 6.44 4.20
N LEU A 140 -11.75 5.36 4.39
CA LEU A 140 -11.92 4.33 3.35
C LEU A 140 -12.53 4.89 2.06
N PRO A 141 -13.66 5.62 2.09
CA PRO A 141 -14.19 6.25 0.88
C PRO A 141 -13.23 7.27 0.27
N LEU A 142 -12.60 8.12 1.09
CA LEU A 142 -11.69 9.17 0.58
C LEU A 142 -10.54 8.58 -0.24
N LEU A 143 -9.91 7.51 0.25
CA LEU A 143 -8.79 6.86 -0.44
C LEU A 143 -9.25 6.21 -1.75
N HIS A 144 -10.36 5.46 -1.70
CA HIS A 144 -10.93 4.82 -2.88
C HIS A 144 -11.32 5.85 -3.95
N ASP A 145 -12.15 6.83 -3.59
CA ASP A 145 -12.65 7.85 -4.52
C ASP A 145 -11.52 8.71 -5.10
N SER A 146 -10.49 9.00 -4.31
CA SER A 146 -9.33 9.77 -4.79
C SER A 146 -8.53 9.00 -5.82
N CYS A 147 -8.22 7.73 -5.56
CA CYS A 147 -7.53 6.87 -6.51
C CYS A 147 -8.35 6.75 -7.81
N GLU A 148 -9.62 6.37 -7.71
CA GLU A 148 -10.50 6.23 -8.89
C GLU A 148 -10.58 7.51 -9.71
N ARG A 149 -10.81 8.66 -9.06
CA ARG A 149 -10.92 9.96 -9.72
C ARG A 149 -9.63 10.31 -10.46
N ILE A 150 -8.47 10.16 -9.82
CA ILE A 150 -7.17 10.53 -10.42
C ILE A 150 -6.86 9.64 -11.62
N ILE A 151 -7.00 8.33 -11.46
CA ILE A 151 -6.68 7.36 -12.51
C ILE A 151 -7.61 7.55 -13.72
N ASN A 152 -8.89 7.86 -13.51
CA ASN A 152 -9.86 8.01 -14.60
C ASN A 152 -9.88 9.39 -15.27
N SER A 153 -9.42 10.44 -14.57
CA SER A 153 -9.47 11.83 -15.05
C SER A 153 -8.19 12.30 -15.73
N ASP A 154 -7.07 11.61 -15.56
CA ASP A 154 -5.80 11.95 -16.23
C ASP A 154 -5.51 10.99 -17.39
N SER A 155 -5.31 11.53 -18.60
CA SER A 155 -5.12 10.71 -19.80
C SER A 155 -3.87 9.85 -19.75
N ARG A 156 -2.89 10.23 -18.90
CA ARG A 156 -1.63 9.49 -18.73
C ARG A 156 -1.83 8.20 -17.92
N PHE A 157 -2.84 8.15 -17.07
CA PHE A 157 -3.10 7.03 -16.15
C PHE A 157 -4.34 6.22 -16.52
N LYS A 158 -5.26 6.80 -17.29
CA LYS A 158 -6.48 6.13 -17.70
C LYS A 158 -6.19 4.81 -18.43
N ASN A 159 -6.92 3.75 -18.05
CA ASN A 159 -6.76 2.38 -18.55
C ASN A 159 -5.38 1.75 -18.25
N LYS A 160 -4.59 2.31 -17.32
CA LYS A 160 -3.38 1.66 -16.81
C LYS A 160 -3.74 0.59 -15.77
N ASN A 161 -2.90 -0.43 -15.71
CA ASN A 161 -2.91 -1.42 -14.66
C ASN A 161 -2.28 -0.78 -13.40
N VAL A 162 -3.08 -0.53 -12.37
CA VAL A 162 -2.61 0.21 -11.18
C VAL A 162 -2.26 -0.76 -10.05
N TYR A 163 -1.02 -0.67 -9.57
CA TYR A 163 -0.60 -1.29 -8.32
C TYR A 163 -0.59 -0.24 -7.22
N THR A 164 -1.43 -0.40 -6.21
CA THR A 164 -1.57 0.56 -5.10
C THR A 164 -0.76 0.09 -3.91
N LEU A 165 0.18 0.92 -3.44
CA LEU A 165 0.87 0.71 -2.17
C LEU A 165 -0.02 1.22 -1.03
N VAL A 166 -0.66 0.29 -0.32
CA VAL A 166 -1.62 0.58 0.75
C VAL A 166 -0.91 0.91 2.06
N TYR A 167 0.12 0.12 2.41
CA TYR A 167 0.97 0.40 3.57
C TYR A 167 2.40 0.01 3.27
N VAL A 168 3.36 0.82 3.72
CA VAL A 168 4.74 0.38 3.92
C VAL A 168 5.28 0.91 5.24
N GLY A 169 5.79 0.03 6.07
CA GLY A 169 6.30 0.38 7.39
C GLY A 169 7.59 -0.36 7.70
N SER A 170 8.57 0.37 8.24
CA SER A 170 9.81 -0.21 8.77
C SER A 170 9.89 0.01 10.28
N SER A 171 10.15 -1.06 11.03
CA SER A 171 10.48 -0.97 12.44
C SER A 171 11.76 -0.16 12.65
N LYS A 172 11.99 0.34 13.87
CA LYS A 172 13.21 1.11 14.19
C LYS A 172 14.48 0.31 13.86
N GLN A 173 14.45 -1.00 14.09
CA GLN A 173 15.58 -1.89 13.80
C GLN A 173 15.81 -2.08 12.29
N GLY A 174 14.78 -1.95 11.47
CA GLY A 174 14.87 -2.09 10.00
C GLY A 174 15.31 -0.81 9.27
N LYS A 175 15.22 0.36 9.91
CA LYS A 175 15.57 1.65 9.29
C LYS A 175 17.05 1.70 8.92
N GLY A 176 17.35 2.33 7.79
CA GLY A 176 18.72 2.51 7.28
C GLY A 176 19.37 1.28 6.65
N LYS A 177 18.75 0.08 6.71
CA LYS A 177 19.31 -1.16 6.15
C LYS A 177 19.05 -1.38 4.66
N GLY A 178 18.39 -0.42 4.00
CA GLY A 178 17.99 -0.54 2.58
C GLY A 178 16.83 -1.52 2.32
N ASN A 179 16.10 -1.95 3.36
CA ASN A 179 15.00 -2.90 3.20
C ASN A 179 13.86 -2.38 2.33
N LEU A 180 13.53 -1.09 2.42
CA LEU A 180 12.54 -0.47 1.54
C LEU A 180 12.95 -0.56 0.06
N ARG A 181 14.23 -0.31 -0.24
CA ARG A 181 14.78 -0.44 -1.59
C ARG A 181 14.63 -1.86 -2.11
N LYS A 182 15.04 -2.87 -1.33
CA LYS A 182 14.88 -4.29 -1.67
C LYS A 182 13.44 -4.64 -2.00
N LEU A 183 12.52 -4.17 -1.17
CA LEU A 183 11.09 -4.44 -1.33
C LEU A 183 10.54 -3.81 -2.61
N PHE A 184 10.88 -2.54 -2.86
CA PHE A 184 10.41 -1.84 -4.04
C PHE A 184 11.00 -2.43 -5.32
N GLU A 185 12.31 -2.71 -5.33
CA GLU A 185 12.97 -3.42 -6.45
C GLU A 185 12.28 -4.77 -6.72
N TYR A 186 11.98 -5.56 -5.67
CA TYR A 186 11.22 -6.80 -5.84
C TYR A 186 9.84 -6.58 -6.45
N MET A 187 9.07 -5.61 -5.95
CA MET A 187 7.73 -5.31 -6.48
C MET A 187 7.77 -4.83 -7.93
N PHE A 188 8.72 -3.96 -8.26
CA PHE A 188 8.90 -3.43 -9.61
C PHE A 188 9.33 -4.54 -10.58
N GLU A 189 10.37 -5.29 -10.27
CA GLU A 189 10.91 -6.33 -11.15
C GLU A 189 10.00 -7.55 -11.27
N THR A 190 9.19 -7.86 -10.26
CA THR A 190 8.36 -9.08 -10.26
C THR A 190 6.95 -8.81 -10.78
N TYR A 191 6.36 -7.66 -10.46
CA TYR A 191 4.94 -7.41 -10.72
C TYR A 191 4.69 -6.25 -11.67
N ILE A 192 5.36 -5.12 -11.48
CA ILE A 192 4.92 -3.85 -12.08
C ILE A 192 5.61 -3.61 -13.43
N ASP A 193 6.93 -3.65 -13.49
CA ASP A 193 7.69 -3.25 -14.68
C ASP A 193 7.76 -4.35 -15.77
N ASN A 194 7.14 -5.51 -15.51
CA ASN A 194 6.97 -6.57 -16.50
C ASN A 194 5.85 -6.31 -17.50
N ASP A 195 5.03 -5.28 -17.25
CA ASP A 195 3.96 -4.84 -18.14
C ASP A 195 4.12 -3.33 -18.41
N GLU A 196 4.30 -2.96 -19.67
CA GLU A 196 4.44 -1.58 -20.13
C GLU A 196 3.18 -0.73 -19.87
N ASN A 197 2.05 -1.37 -19.55
CA ASN A 197 0.80 -0.71 -19.19
C ASN A 197 0.57 -0.57 -17.68
N SER A 198 1.53 -1.00 -16.84
CA SER A 198 1.41 -0.95 -15.39
C SER A 198 2.08 0.28 -14.78
N ILE A 199 1.45 0.86 -13.76
CA ILE A 199 1.95 1.98 -12.95
C ILE A 199 1.83 1.64 -11.46
N ALA A 200 2.52 2.41 -10.62
CA ALA A 200 2.36 2.31 -9.17
C ALA A 200 1.79 3.61 -8.60
N TYR A 201 0.91 3.48 -7.61
CA TYR A 201 0.19 4.57 -6.97
C TYR A 201 0.31 4.44 -5.45
N LEU A 202 0.38 5.55 -4.72
CA LEU A 202 0.36 5.59 -3.26
C LEU A 202 -0.20 6.92 -2.74
N GLU A 203 -0.70 6.91 -1.51
CA GLU A 203 -0.97 8.11 -0.72
C GLU A 203 -0.06 8.13 0.52
N SER A 204 0.82 9.12 0.60
CA SER A 204 1.70 9.27 1.76
C SER A 204 1.14 10.26 2.77
N SER A 205 0.82 9.79 3.98
CA SER A 205 0.45 10.63 5.13
C SER A 205 1.62 11.41 5.75
N SER A 206 2.86 11.12 5.33
CA SER A 206 4.08 11.73 5.86
C SER A 206 4.89 12.44 4.76
N PRO A 207 4.91 13.78 4.74
CA PRO A 207 5.71 14.55 3.78
C PRO A 207 7.22 14.23 3.81
N ALA A 208 7.72 13.76 4.96
CA ALA A 208 9.11 13.33 5.11
C ALA A 208 9.48 12.13 4.23
N ASN A 209 8.49 11.34 3.79
CA ASN A 209 8.71 10.20 2.90
C ASN A 209 8.72 10.59 1.42
N ILE A 210 8.23 11.78 1.03
CA ILE A 210 8.19 12.21 -0.38
C ILE A 210 9.58 12.14 -1.04
N PRO A 211 10.68 12.67 -0.46
CA PRO A 211 11.99 12.56 -1.08
C PRO A 211 12.48 11.11 -1.22
N ILE A 212 11.96 10.20 -0.39
CA ILE A 212 12.25 8.76 -0.49
C ILE A 212 11.56 8.18 -1.72
N TYR A 213 10.25 8.42 -1.87
CA TYR A 213 9.48 7.93 -3.02
C TYR A 213 9.94 8.54 -4.34
N ASN A 214 10.35 9.81 -4.35
CA ASN A 214 10.93 10.45 -5.53
C ASN A 214 12.15 9.70 -6.08
N ARG A 215 13.00 9.13 -5.20
CA ARG A 215 14.17 8.33 -5.63
C ARG A 215 13.77 7.02 -6.32
N PHE A 216 12.53 6.58 -6.17
CA PHE A 216 11.97 5.41 -6.85
C PHE A 216 11.12 5.77 -8.09
N GLY A 217 11.11 7.05 -8.48
CA GLY A 217 10.38 7.53 -9.66
C GLY A 217 8.90 7.85 -9.40
N PHE A 218 8.48 7.95 -8.14
CA PHE A 218 7.17 8.51 -7.81
C PHE A 218 7.20 10.04 -7.92
N HIS A 219 6.11 10.62 -8.37
CA HIS A 219 5.92 12.06 -8.45
C HIS A 219 4.60 12.44 -7.79
N VAL A 220 4.60 13.55 -7.03
CA VAL A 220 3.37 14.07 -6.41
C VAL A 220 2.38 14.50 -7.49
N THR A 221 1.12 14.12 -7.33
CA THR A 221 0.02 14.50 -8.21
C THR A 221 -0.84 15.57 -7.55
N GLU A 222 -1.30 15.32 -6.32
CA GLU A 222 -2.08 16.26 -5.54
C GLU A 222 -2.04 15.90 -4.04
N ASP A 223 -2.59 16.80 -3.22
CA ASP A 223 -2.80 16.59 -1.79
C ASP A 223 -4.29 16.34 -1.54
N ILE A 224 -4.59 15.27 -0.82
CA ILE A 224 -5.94 15.00 -0.31
C ILE A 224 -5.99 15.22 1.20
N VAL A 225 -7.15 15.67 1.70
CA VAL A 225 -7.35 16.02 3.10
C VAL A 225 -8.48 15.19 3.68
N LEU A 226 -8.20 14.49 4.78
CA LEU A 226 -9.23 13.89 5.63
C LEU A 226 -9.52 14.86 6.78
N GLY A 227 -10.80 15.13 7.04
CA GLY A 227 -11.24 16.04 8.10
C GLY A 227 -11.28 17.51 7.68
N GLU A 228 -11.35 18.41 8.67
CA GLU A 228 -11.57 19.84 8.44
C GLU A 228 -10.29 20.64 8.67
N LYS A 229 -9.74 21.21 7.60
CA LYS A 229 -8.57 22.08 7.65
C LYS A 229 -9.02 23.55 7.68
N CYS A 230 -9.35 24.03 8.87
CA CYS A 230 -9.72 25.43 9.13
C CYS A 230 -8.70 26.14 10.04
N GLU A 231 -8.87 27.44 10.27
CA GLU A 231 -8.02 28.20 11.17
C GLU A 231 -8.09 27.63 12.59
N GLY A 232 -6.92 27.32 13.19
CA GLY A 232 -6.83 26.70 14.51
C GLY A 232 -6.94 25.17 14.53
N ALA A 233 -7.23 24.52 13.40
CA ALA A 233 -7.26 23.06 13.31
C ALA A 233 -5.88 22.43 13.52
N ILE A 234 -5.84 21.30 14.22
CA ILE A 234 -4.62 20.58 14.60
C ILE A 234 -4.47 19.35 13.70
N ARG A 235 -3.35 19.29 12.97
CA ARG A 235 -2.99 18.12 12.16
C ARG A 235 -2.78 16.89 13.05
N GLY A 236 -3.31 15.75 12.63
CA GLY A 236 -3.30 14.51 13.41
C GLY A 236 -4.36 14.43 14.51
N ARG A 237 -5.23 15.45 14.60
CA ARG A 237 -6.41 15.47 15.48
C ARG A 237 -7.67 15.80 14.68
N ASP A 238 -7.69 16.95 14.03
CA ASP A 238 -8.85 17.50 13.32
C ASP A 238 -8.79 17.21 11.81
N TYR A 239 -7.58 17.14 11.26
CA TYR A 239 -7.35 16.75 9.87
C TYR A 239 -6.02 16.01 9.66
N ALA A 240 -5.91 15.28 8.56
CA ALA A 240 -4.69 14.68 8.05
C ALA A 240 -4.54 14.99 6.56
N VAL A 241 -3.30 15.14 6.09
CA VAL A 241 -2.98 15.37 4.67
C VAL A 241 -2.26 14.15 4.15
N MET A 242 -2.68 13.65 3.00
CA MET A 242 -1.96 12.61 2.27
C MET A 242 -1.56 13.14 0.90
N ASN A 243 -0.29 12.95 0.55
CA ASN A 243 0.28 13.33 -0.73
C ASN A 243 0.13 12.15 -1.68
N VAL A 244 -0.71 12.30 -2.70
CA VAL A 244 -0.90 11.28 -3.74
C VAL A 244 0.31 11.30 -4.65
N MET A 245 0.93 10.14 -4.87
CA MET A 245 2.10 10.00 -5.72
C MET A 245 1.95 8.84 -6.70
N ILE A 246 2.39 9.06 -7.93
CA ILE A 246 2.34 8.07 -9.01
C ILE A 246 3.75 7.86 -9.56
N ARG A 247 4.12 6.59 -9.76
CA ARG A 247 5.31 6.17 -10.49
C ARG A 247 4.88 5.63 -11.84
N GLY A 248 5.42 6.24 -12.91
CA GLY A 248 5.24 5.73 -14.27
C GLY A 248 5.94 4.40 -14.47
N THR A 249 5.57 3.68 -15.53
CA THR A 249 6.16 2.39 -15.87
C THR A 249 7.69 2.50 -15.94
N LYS A 250 8.42 1.57 -15.30
CA LYS A 250 9.90 1.57 -15.22
C LYS A 250 10.50 2.85 -14.62
N GLY A 251 9.72 3.61 -13.85
CA GLY A 251 10.13 4.88 -13.27
C GLY A 251 10.13 6.03 -14.28
N HIS A 252 9.37 5.90 -15.37
CA HIS A 252 9.17 7.00 -16.33
C HIS A 252 8.59 8.23 -15.63
N ASP A 253 9.17 9.38 -15.95
CA ASP A 253 8.76 10.68 -15.43
C ASP A 253 7.61 11.23 -16.27
N TRP A 254 6.41 10.77 -15.94
CA TRP A 254 5.16 11.15 -16.61
C TRP A 254 4.80 12.64 -16.47
N THR A 255 5.49 13.39 -15.60
CA THR A 255 5.24 14.84 -15.42
C THR A 255 5.64 15.64 -16.66
N LYS A 256 6.46 15.04 -17.54
CA LYS A 256 6.88 15.60 -18.82
C LYS A 256 5.92 15.28 -19.96
N ASP A 257 4.96 14.39 -19.73
CA ASP A 257 3.98 13.99 -20.72
C ASP A 257 2.79 14.95 -20.73
N GLU A 258 2.21 15.20 -21.91
CA GLU A 258 1.02 16.03 -22.04
C GLU A 258 -0.23 15.30 -21.50
N ASN A 259 -0.98 15.95 -20.61
CA ASN A 259 -2.33 15.51 -20.25
C ASN A 259 -3.33 16.05 -21.28
N THR A 260 -3.79 15.18 -22.16
CA THR A 260 -4.64 15.52 -23.31
C THR A 260 -6.11 15.75 -22.95
N PHE A 261 -6.52 15.55 -21.70
CA PHE A 261 -7.85 15.95 -21.24
C PHE A 261 -7.94 17.45 -20.92
N ASN A 262 -6.85 18.08 -20.47
CA ASN A 262 -6.83 19.52 -20.15
C ASN A 262 -6.68 20.44 -21.37
N SER A 263 -6.36 19.90 -22.55
CA SER A 263 -6.17 20.69 -23.79
C SER A 263 -7.48 21.02 -24.53
N LYS A 264 -8.63 20.46 -24.12
CA LYS A 264 -9.95 20.79 -24.72
C LYS A 264 -10.70 21.94 -24.02
N GLY A 265 -10.07 22.63 -23.06
CA GLY A 265 -10.69 23.68 -22.24
C GLY A 265 -10.20 25.12 -22.49
N LYS A 266 -9.54 25.41 -23.61
CA LYS A 266 -9.23 26.78 -24.04
C LYS A 266 -9.80 27.05 -25.42
N LEU A 267 -11.08 27.42 -25.46
CA LEU A 267 -11.73 28.14 -26.56
C LEU A 267 -12.39 29.39 -25.96
#